data_AF-A0A422Q9X9-F1
#
_entry.id   AF-A0A422Q9X9-F1
#
_cell.length_a   1.000
_cell.length_b   1.000
_cell.length_c   1.000
_cell.angle_alpha   90.00
_cell.angle_beta   90.00
_cell.angle_gamma   90.00
#
_symmetry.space_group_name_H-M   'P 1'
#
loop_
_entity.id
_entity.type
_entity.pdbx_description
1 polymer ?
#
loop_
_entity_poly.entity_id
_entity_poly.type
_entity_poly.pdbx_seq_one_letter_code
_entity_poly.pdbx_strand_id
1 'polypeptide(L)'
;MGGNKKKHLNIFPIFFFIAIWHDIELHLLKWAMCVLTMFVLELSVGFIWSSPRCARLRCSRYQRLIRSFGGLFTVFGLIVANLIGFSSGANGVNGRPMDRVTTEDLWSVGPVFVLTLFLFLYCAAALGIMNRDAEAAEVRRLKKRYGVLGGA
;
A
#
# COMPACT_ATOMS: atom_id res chain seq x y z
N MET A 1 15.20 -17.17 19.43
CA MET A 1 13.95 -17.51 20.15
C MET A 1 12.85 -16.56 19.69
N GLY A 2 11.92 -17.09 18.88
CA GLY A 2 10.80 -16.34 18.31
C GLY A 2 9.60 -16.29 19.27
N GLY A 3 9.13 -15.07 19.54
CA GLY A 3 7.94 -14.79 20.34
C GLY A 3 7.01 -13.80 19.63
N ASN A 4 6.80 -13.98 18.32
CA ASN A 4 5.97 -13.13 17.47
C ASN A 4 4.48 -13.47 17.62
N LYS A 5 3.90 -13.30 18.82
CA LYS A 5 2.45 -13.49 19.06
C LYS A 5 1.74 -12.27 19.64
N LYS A 6 2.46 -11.19 20.01
CA LYS A 6 1.85 -9.98 20.61
C LYS A 6 1.83 -8.75 19.70
N LYS A 7 2.25 -8.84 18.43
CA LYS A 7 2.16 -7.69 17.50
C LYS A 7 0.71 -7.25 17.25
N HIS A 8 -0.22 -8.20 17.22
CA HIS A 8 -1.64 -7.91 17.00
C HIS A 8 -2.33 -7.24 18.20
N LEU A 9 -1.84 -7.48 19.43
CA LEU A 9 -2.37 -6.83 20.63
C LEU A 9 -1.97 -5.35 20.73
N ASN A 10 -0.87 -4.95 20.09
CA ASN A 10 -0.44 -3.54 20.07
C ASN A 10 -1.21 -2.69 19.05
N ILE A 11 -1.87 -3.32 18.08
CA ILE A 11 -2.70 -2.63 17.07
C ILE A 11 -4.00 -2.12 17.71
N PHE A 12 -4.56 -2.86 18.68
CA PHE A 12 -5.82 -2.54 19.34
C PHE A 12 -5.86 -1.16 20.02
N PRO A 13 -4.89 -0.79 20.90
CA PRO A 13 -4.87 0.54 21.51
C PRO A 13 -4.62 1.67 20.51
N ILE A 14 -3.90 1.40 19.41
CA ILE A 14 -3.70 2.37 18.32
C ILE A 14 -5.03 2.64 17.59
N PHE A 15 -5.77 1.58 17.24
CA PHE A 15 -7.09 1.71 16.62
C PHE A 15 -8.13 2.35 17.53
N PHE A 16 -8.10 2.03 18.83
CA PHE A 16 -8.99 2.63 19.82
C PHE A 16 -8.69 4.12 20.03
N PHE A 17 -7.40 4.51 20.04
CA PHE A 17 -6.99 5.90 20.10
C PHE A 17 -7.40 6.68 18.84
N ILE A 18 -7.27 6.09 17.64
CA ILE A 18 -7.77 6.66 16.38
C ILE A 18 -9.29 6.87 16.43
N ALA A 19 -10.05 5.94 17.03
CA ALA A 19 -11.50 6.04 17.16
C ALA A 19 -11.95 7.15 18.11
N ILE A 20 -11.22 7.37 19.22
CA ILE A 20 -11.52 8.42 20.21
C ILE A 20 -11.08 9.81 19.75
N TRP A 21 -9.99 9.91 18.99
CA TRP A 21 -9.46 11.20 18.53
C TRP A 21 -10.31 11.84 17.41
N HIS A 22 -11.33 11.14 16.90
CA HIS A 22 -11.91 11.46 15.61
C HIS A 22 -12.97 12.58 15.55
N ASP A 23 -13.16 13.32 16.63
CA ASP A 23 -14.07 14.48 16.66
C ASP A 23 -13.38 15.78 16.16
N ILE A 24 -12.55 15.66 15.12
CA ILE A 24 -11.87 16.75 14.42
C ILE A 24 -12.25 16.62 12.94
N GLU A 25 -13.25 17.38 12.50
CA GLU A 25 -13.79 17.47 11.13
C GLU A 25 -14.13 16.12 10.44
N LEU A 26 -15.42 15.84 10.25
CA LEU A 26 -15.95 14.64 9.58
C LEU A 26 -15.33 14.34 8.20
N HIS A 27 -14.75 15.34 7.54
CA HIS A 27 -14.12 15.18 6.24
C HIS A 27 -12.68 14.63 6.31
N LEU A 28 -11.91 14.96 7.36
CA LEU A 28 -10.60 14.36 7.65
C LEU A 28 -10.74 12.89 8.08
N LEU A 29 -11.87 12.53 8.72
CA LEU A 29 -12.21 11.16 9.10
C LEU A 29 -12.36 10.21 7.93
N LYS A 30 -13.15 10.62 6.94
CA LYS A 30 -13.36 9.82 5.74
C LYS A 30 -12.04 9.55 5.03
N TRP A 31 -11.17 10.55 4.95
CA TRP A 31 -9.84 10.41 4.36
C TRP A 31 -8.94 9.45 5.16
N ALA A 32 -8.79 9.67 6.46
CA ALA A 32 -7.94 8.86 7.33
C ALA A 32 -8.41 7.39 7.35
N MET A 33 -9.72 7.15 7.38
CA MET A 33 -10.32 5.82 7.29
C MET A 33 -10.03 5.12 5.96
N CYS A 34 -10.04 5.87 4.84
CA CYS A 34 -9.74 5.31 3.52
C CYS A 34 -8.26 4.89 3.42
N VAL A 35 -7.34 5.75 3.86
CA VAL A 35 -5.90 5.44 3.91
C VAL A 35 -5.63 4.27 4.85
N LEU A 36 -6.23 4.27 6.04
CA LEU A 36 -6.09 3.19 7.03
C LEU A 36 -6.60 1.86 6.49
N THR A 37 -7.72 1.86 5.77
CA THR A 37 -8.27 0.65 5.14
C THR A 37 -7.29 0.08 4.10
N MET A 38 -6.73 0.93 3.23
CA MET A 38 -5.72 0.50 2.25
C MET A 38 -4.46 -0.05 2.93
N PHE A 39 -4.02 0.59 4.02
CA PHE A 39 -2.86 0.14 4.78
C PHE A 39 -3.08 -1.21 5.48
N VAL A 40 -4.25 -1.42 6.10
CA VAL A 40 -4.63 -2.72 6.68
C VAL A 40 -4.71 -3.80 5.61
N LEU A 41 -5.27 -3.47 4.44
CA LEU A 41 -5.34 -4.39 3.31
C LEU A 41 -3.93 -4.80 2.85
N GLU A 42 -3.01 -3.85 2.67
CA GLU A 42 -1.62 -4.15 2.33
C GLU A 42 -0.93 -5.03 3.38
N LEU A 43 -1.09 -4.72 4.67
CA LEU A 43 -0.54 -5.51 5.76
C LEU A 43 -1.10 -6.94 5.78
N SER A 44 -2.41 -7.09 5.53
CA SER A 44 -3.07 -8.39 5.49
C SER A 44 -2.54 -9.25 4.34
N VAL A 45 -2.36 -8.67 3.16
CA VAL A 45 -1.77 -9.33 1.99
C VAL A 45 -0.32 -9.72 2.27
N GLY A 46 0.46 -8.83 2.90
CA GLY A 46 1.83 -9.11 3.32
C GLY A 46 1.92 -10.27 4.32
N PHE A 47 0.98 -10.34 5.27
CA PHE A 47 0.91 -11.43 6.25
C PHE A 47 0.56 -12.78 5.60
N ILE A 48 -0.42 -12.78 4.68
CA ILE A 48 -0.80 -13.96 3.90
C ILE A 48 0.39 -14.43 3.04
N TRP A 49 1.12 -13.49 2.42
CA TRP A 49 2.29 -13.80 1.61
C TRP A 49 3.44 -14.43 2.41
N SER A 50 3.60 -14.01 3.66
CA SER A 50 4.57 -14.60 4.60
C SER A 50 4.16 -16.00 5.09
N SER A 51 2.91 -16.41 4.90
CA SER A 51 2.41 -17.71 5.31
C SER A 51 3.09 -18.86 4.53
N PRO A 52 3.29 -20.04 5.14
CA PRO A 52 3.85 -21.21 4.47
C PRO A 52 3.03 -21.66 3.24
N ARG A 53 1.72 -21.34 3.18
CA ARG A 53 0.86 -21.62 2.02
C ARG A 53 1.32 -20.91 0.75
N CYS A 54 1.80 -19.67 0.90
CA CYS A 54 2.35 -18.89 -0.22
C CYS A 54 3.83 -19.20 -0.49
N ALA A 55 4.48 -20.10 0.25
CA ALA A 55 5.88 -20.47 0.02
C ALA A 55 6.09 -21.08 -1.38
N ARG A 56 5.13 -21.89 -1.86
CA ARG A 56 5.18 -22.47 -3.21
C ARG A 56 5.10 -21.39 -4.30
N LEU A 57 4.27 -20.37 -4.10
CA LEU A 57 4.16 -19.21 -4.99
C LEU A 57 5.43 -18.33 -4.92
N ARG A 58 6.05 -18.20 -3.74
CA ARG A 58 7.31 -17.48 -3.54
C ARG A 58 8.51 -18.14 -4.22
N CYS A 59 8.51 -19.45 -4.43
CA CYS A 59 9.59 -20.15 -5.15
C CYS A 59 9.35 -20.23 -6.68
N SER A 60 8.21 -19.74 -7.16
CA SER A 60 7.85 -19.82 -8.58
C SER A 60 8.37 -18.63 -9.38
N ARG A 61 8.57 -18.81 -10.69
CA ARG A 61 8.99 -17.73 -11.62
C ARG A 61 8.01 -16.55 -11.65
N TYR A 62 6.75 -16.81 -11.30
CA TYR A 62 5.68 -15.80 -11.21
C TYR A 62 5.78 -14.86 -9.99
N GLN A 63 6.68 -15.14 -9.04
CA GLN A 63 6.85 -14.32 -7.84
C GLN A 63 7.08 -12.85 -8.16
N ARG A 64 7.90 -12.55 -9.19
CA ARG A 64 8.23 -11.18 -9.59
C ARG A 64 7.01 -10.43 -10.13
N LEU A 65 6.19 -11.12 -10.93
CA LEU A 65 4.97 -10.55 -11.49
C LEU A 65 3.97 -10.24 -10.37
N ILE A 66 3.70 -11.21 -9.50
CA ILE A 66 2.75 -11.05 -8.38
C ILE A 66 3.18 -9.91 -7.44
N ARG A 67 4.49 -9.81 -7.15
CA ARG A 67 5.02 -8.73 -6.32
C ARG A 67 4.84 -7.35 -6.98
N SER A 68 5.06 -7.25 -8.29
CA SER A 68 4.88 -6.01 -9.04
C SER A 68 3.40 -5.62 -9.14
N PHE A 69 2.50 -6.60 -9.32
CA PHE A 69 1.05 -6.38 -9.27
C PHE A 69 0.58 -5.92 -7.89
N GLY A 70 1.12 -6.49 -6.82
CA GLY A 70 0.83 -6.03 -5.45
C GLY A 70 1.24 -4.57 -5.25
N GLY A 71 2.45 -4.20 -5.68
CA GLY A 71 2.93 -2.82 -5.61
C GLY A 71 2.07 -1.85 -6.41
N LEU A 72 1.69 -2.22 -7.63
CA LEU A 72 0.74 -1.47 -8.47
C LEU A 72 -0.57 -1.19 -7.73
N PHE A 73 -1.19 -2.23 -7.16
CA PHE A 73 -2.48 -2.11 -6.50
C PHE A 73 -2.40 -1.24 -5.23
N THR A 74 -1.33 -1.38 -4.44
CA THR A 74 -1.09 -0.53 -3.27
C THR A 74 -0.97 0.94 -3.65
N VAL A 75 -0.10 1.26 -4.63
CA VAL A 75 0.13 2.65 -5.04
C VAL A 75 -1.13 3.25 -5.64
N PHE A 76 -1.84 2.50 -6.48
CA PHE A 76 -3.11 2.93 -7.03
C PHE A 76 -4.16 3.19 -5.93
N GLY A 77 -4.30 2.28 -4.97
CA GLY A 77 -5.19 2.45 -3.81
C GLY A 77 -4.88 3.70 -3.01
N LEU A 78 -3.59 4.03 -2.83
CA LEU A 78 -3.16 5.24 -2.13
C LEU A 78 -3.47 6.52 -2.93
N ILE A 79 -3.32 6.49 -4.26
CA ILE A 79 -3.70 7.60 -5.15
C ILE A 79 -5.21 7.87 -5.03
N VAL A 80 -6.03 6.82 -5.07
CA VAL A 80 -7.48 6.94 -4.92
C VAL A 80 -7.85 7.47 -3.52
N ALA A 81 -7.25 6.94 -2.47
CA ALA A 81 -7.49 7.42 -1.10
C ALA A 81 -7.12 8.91 -0.93
N ASN A 82 -6.00 9.34 -1.52
CA ASN A 82 -5.60 10.74 -1.52
C ASN A 82 -6.55 11.63 -2.33
N LEU A 83 -7.02 11.17 -3.49
CA LEU A 83 -8.00 11.89 -4.31
C LEU A 83 -9.33 12.10 -3.55
N ILE A 84 -9.81 11.06 -2.87
CA ILE A 84 -11.00 11.14 -2.02
C ILE A 84 -10.77 12.17 -0.90
N GLY A 85 -9.59 12.19 -0.29
CA GLY A 85 -9.21 13.19 0.71
C GLY A 85 -9.29 14.63 0.22
N PHE A 86 -8.68 14.91 -0.93
CA PHE A 86 -8.75 16.23 -1.55
C PHE A 86 -10.18 16.64 -1.90
N SER A 87 -11.00 15.71 -2.40
CA SER A 87 -12.40 15.99 -2.72
C SER A 87 -13.27 16.22 -1.47
N SER A 88 -12.90 15.61 -0.33
CA SER A 88 -13.63 15.72 0.94
C SER A 88 -13.45 17.10 1.60
N GLY A 89 -12.30 17.75 1.39
CA GLY A 89 -12.02 19.10 1.91
C GLY A 89 -12.45 20.26 1.00
N ALA A 90 -12.82 19.99 -0.25
CA ALA A 90 -13.26 21.02 -1.19
C ALA A 90 -14.78 21.26 -1.06
N ASN A 91 -15.17 22.46 -0.63
CA ASN A 91 -16.56 22.91 -0.68
C ASN A 91 -17.00 22.97 -2.15
N GLY A 92 -17.92 22.09 -2.54
CA GLY A 92 -18.37 21.97 -3.93
C GLY A 92 -19.02 23.25 -4.47
N VAL A 93 -18.76 23.56 -5.73
CA VAL A 93 -19.47 24.61 -6.46
C VAL A 93 -20.93 24.17 -6.62
N ASN A 94 -21.89 25.01 -6.19
CA ASN A 94 -23.35 24.78 -6.24
C ASN A 94 -23.97 23.86 -5.16
N GLY A 95 -23.32 23.67 -4.00
CA GLY A 95 -23.93 22.99 -2.85
C GLY A 95 -24.12 21.47 -3.00
N ARG A 96 -23.52 20.87 -4.04
CA ARG A 96 -23.38 19.43 -4.18
C ARG A 96 -22.06 19.00 -3.56
N PRO A 97 -22.02 17.88 -2.80
CA PRO A 97 -20.76 17.42 -2.25
C PRO A 97 -19.84 16.97 -3.41
N MET A 98 -18.61 17.50 -3.40
CA MET A 98 -17.59 17.35 -4.46
C MET A 98 -17.18 15.88 -4.66
N ASP A 99 -17.48 15.03 -3.67
CA ASP A 99 -17.21 13.58 -3.69
C ASP A 99 -17.96 12.86 -4.83
N ARG A 100 -19.18 13.28 -5.16
CA ARG A 100 -19.98 12.70 -6.26
C ARG A 100 -19.51 13.12 -7.64
N VAL A 101 -19.13 14.39 -7.79
CA VAL A 101 -18.61 14.91 -9.07
C VAL A 101 -17.30 14.22 -9.44
N THR A 102 -16.41 14.06 -8.46
CA THR A 102 -15.11 13.40 -8.67
C THR A 102 -15.27 11.91 -9.03
N THR A 103 -16.27 11.21 -8.47
CA THR A 103 -16.52 9.79 -8.80
C THR A 103 -17.16 9.60 -10.17
N GLU A 104 -18.05 10.50 -10.57
CA GLU A 104 -18.67 10.48 -11.90
C GLU A 104 -17.64 10.84 -12.99
N ASP A 105 -16.80 11.83 -12.74
CA ASP A 105 -15.71 12.20 -13.64
C ASP A 105 -14.69 11.07 -13.76
N LEU A 106 -14.36 10.39 -12.64
CA LEU A 106 -13.47 9.23 -12.64
C LEU A 106 -14.01 8.07 -13.48
N TRP A 107 -15.34 7.88 -13.52
CA TRP A 107 -15.98 6.87 -14.35
C TRP A 107 -16.05 7.27 -15.83
N SER A 108 -16.01 8.57 -16.13
CA SER A 108 -15.96 9.10 -17.49
C SER A 108 -14.54 9.17 -18.07
N VAL A 109 -13.51 8.91 -17.27
CA VAL A 109 -12.12 8.87 -17.74
C VAL A 109 -11.97 7.83 -18.85
N GLY A 110 -11.45 8.25 -20.01
CA GLY A 110 -11.32 7.38 -21.17
C GLY A 110 -10.50 6.11 -20.87
N PRO A 111 -10.90 4.94 -21.41
CA PRO A 111 -10.27 3.65 -21.08
C PRO A 111 -8.78 3.62 -21.44
N VAL A 112 -8.36 4.40 -22.44
CA VAL A 112 -6.95 4.54 -22.84
C VAL A 112 -6.11 5.20 -21.73
N PHE A 113 -6.65 6.21 -21.06
CA PHE A 113 -5.95 6.87 -19.96
C PHE A 113 -5.77 5.91 -18.79
N VAL A 114 -6.83 5.16 -18.44
CA VAL A 114 -6.78 4.16 -17.37
C VAL A 114 -5.72 3.10 -17.69
N LEU A 115 -5.76 2.51 -18.89
CA LEU A 115 -4.76 1.51 -19.29
C LEU A 115 -3.33 2.05 -19.25
N THR A 116 -3.12 3.27 -19.74
CA THR A 116 -1.80 3.91 -19.73
C THR A 116 -1.32 4.19 -18.30
N LEU A 117 -2.21 4.64 -17.41
CA LEU A 117 -1.92 4.86 -15.99
C LEU A 117 -1.54 3.54 -15.30
N PHE A 118 -2.32 2.47 -15.50
CA PHE A 118 -2.03 1.16 -14.93
C PHE A 118 -0.70 0.60 -15.43
N LEU A 119 -0.38 0.79 -16.72
CA LEU A 119 0.89 0.37 -17.31
C LEU A 119 2.06 1.18 -16.72
N PHE A 120 1.91 2.50 -16.61
CA PHE A 120 2.91 3.37 -15.98
C PHE A 120 3.17 2.96 -14.52
N LEU A 121 2.11 2.78 -13.74
CA LEU A 121 2.21 2.36 -12.33
C LEU A 121 2.82 0.96 -12.21
N TYR A 122 2.53 0.04 -13.14
CA TYR A 122 3.17 -1.26 -13.19
C TYR A 122 4.67 -1.15 -13.42
N CYS A 123 5.09 -0.33 -14.39
CA CYS A 123 6.50 -0.06 -14.66
C CYS A 123 7.19 0.57 -13.45
N ALA A 124 6.57 1.56 -12.80
CA ALA A 124 7.09 2.20 -11.60
C ALA A 124 7.25 1.19 -10.44
N ALA A 125 6.24 0.35 -10.21
CA ALA A 125 6.30 -0.69 -9.18
C ALA A 125 7.39 -1.73 -9.48
N ALA A 126 7.50 -2.18 -10.74
CA ALA A 126 8.53 -3.11 -11.16
C ALA A 126 9.94 -2.54 -10.99
N LEU A 127 10.17 -1.28 -11.40
CA LEU A 127 11.44 -0.58 -11.20
C LEU A 127 11.78 -0.41 -9.72
N GLY A 128 10.81 -0.03 -8.88
CA GLY A 128 11.02 0.10 -7.44
C GLY A 128 11.42 -1.22 -6.77
N ILE A 129 10.82 -2.34 -7.20
CA ILE A 129 11.20 -3.68 -6.73
C ILE A 129 12.61 -4.03 -7.19
N MET A 130 12.95 -3.76 -8.45
CA MET A 130 14.28 -4.01 -8.99
C MET A 130 15.36 -3.22 -8.24
N ASN A 131 15.10 -1.94 -7.95
CA ASN A 131 16.04 -1.11 -7.19
C ASN A 131 16.26 -1.67 -5.78
N ARG A 132 15.18 -2.05 -5.08
CA ARG A 132 15.28 -2.70 -3.76
C ARG A 132 16.03 -4.02 -3.79
N ASP A 133 15.84 -4.83 -4.82
CA ASP A 133 16.54 -6.11 -4.97
C ASP A 133 18.03 -5.89 -5.27
N ALA A 134 18.38 -4.84 -6.02
CA ALA A 134 19.75 -4.42 -6.27
C ALA A 134 20.46 -3.95 -4.99
N GLU A 135 19.83 -3.07 -4.21
CA GLU A 135 20.33 -2.61 -2.91
C GLU A 135 20.52 -3.80 -1.94
N ALA A 136 19.57 -4.73 -1.89
CA ALA A 136 19.67 -5.92 -1.06
C ALA A 136 20.83 -6.84 -1.47
N ALA A 137 21.14 -6.92 -2.77
CA ALA A 137 22.28 -7.68 -3.27
C ALA A 137 23.61 -7.01 -2.90
N GLU A 138 23.69 -5.68 -2.97
CA GLU A 138 24.87 -4.90 -2.57
C GLU A 138 25.15 -5.07 -1.08
N VAL A 139 24.14 -4.92 -0.22
CA VAL A 139 24.29 -5.13 1.24
C VAL A 139 24.80 -6.54 1.56
N ARG A 140 24.34 -7.57 0.83
CA ARG A 140 24.85 -8.94 1.00
C ARG A 140 26.32 -9.07 0.56
N ARG A 141 26.73 -8.40 -0.51
CA ARG A 141 28.13 -8.38 -0.97
C ARG A 141 29.02 -7.69 0.05
N LEU A 142 28.59 -6.54 0.59
CA LEU A 142 29.31 -5.81 1.64
C LEU A 142 29.44 -6.66 2.90
N LYS A 143 28.36 -7.31 3.37
CA LYS A 143 28.42 -8.21 4.54
C LYS A 143 29.40 -9.37 4.37
N LYS A 144 29.52 -9.94 3.16
CA LYS A 144 30.53 -10.95 2.85
C LYS A 144 31.94 -10.38 2.84
N ARG A 145 32.14 -9.20 2.26
CA ARG A 145 33.44 -8.52 2.16
C ARG A 145 34.00 -8.12 3.53
N TYR A 146 33.15 -7.64 4.44
CA TYR A 146 33.55 -7.18 5.78
C TYR A 146 33.46 -8.26 6.87
N GLY A 147 33.25 -9.53 6.51
CA GLY A 147 33.31 -10.64 7.48
C GLY A 147 32.20 -10.72 8.54
N VAL A 148 31.16 -9.88 8.44
CA VAL A 148 30.05 -9.81 9.43
C VAL A 148 29.20 -11.10 9.47
N LEU A 149 29.42 -12.04 8.55
CA LEU A 149 28.76 -13.35 8.51
C LEU A 149 29.44 -14.43 9.37
N GLY A 150 30.54 -14.14 10.05
CA GLY A 150 31.34 -15.11 10.83
C GLY A 150 30.95 -15.27 12.32
N GLY A 151 29.80 -14.78 12.77
CA GLY A 151 29.40 -14.81 14.17
C GLY A 151 27.95 -15.25 14.38
N ALA A 152 27.64 -16.50 14.03
CA ALA A 152 26.45 -17.23 14.48
C ALA A 152 26.68 -18.73 14.35
#